data_AF-A0A6N3IPH6-F1
#
_entry.id   AF-A0A6N3IPH6-F1
#
_cell.length_a   1.000
_cell.length_b   1.000
_cell.length_c   1.000
_cell.angle_alpha   90.00
_cell.angle_beta   90.00
_cell.angle_gamma   90.00
#
_symmetry.space_group_name_H-M   'P 1'
#
loop_
_entity.id
_entity.type
_entity.pdbx_description
1 polymer ?
#
loop_
_entity_poly.entity_id
_entity_poly.type
_entity_poly.pdbx_seq_one_letter_code
_entity_poly.pdbx_strand_id
1 'polypeptide(L)'
;MATTAHADPAFAPVAGADRLVPIGGGKQSVVYRSADRRYVVKLKHDGVPTVGAAMARARAMGAIAEEFAACLGPAHSVPTWHVVARDDAGRARVLTIQPFVAGARPLSAVDYGALSGPERARVAAQLDGIARRARRLYRARGHMPDLHGFSTADAAARARLRLLYRLPRRLSRFVMRQSLLHSHNLLLTDPPECRVVLVDYDLVGRARLARRAFYAARWLLLGVDQLRLARRRRAG
;
A
#
# COMPACT_ATOMS: atom_id res chain seq x y z
N MET A 1 15.83 -2.85 25.61
CA MET A 1 16.41 -2.80 24.25
C MET A 1 16.50 -1.34 23.83
N ALA A 2 17.70 -0.86 23.48
CA ALA A 2 17.92 0.53 23.10
C ALA A 2 17.32 0.79 21.70
N THR A 3 16.24 1.57 21.64
CA THR A 3 15.61 2.01 20.40
C THR A 3 16.50 3.09 19.78
N THR A 4 17.33 2.72 18.81
CA THR A 4 18.10 3.68 18.02
C THR A 4 17.13 4.59 17.25
N ALA A 5 16.95 5.82 17.73
CA ALA A 5 16.33 6.89 16.97
C ALA A 5 17.22 7.15 15.74
N HIS A 6 16.70 6.94 14.54
CA HIS A 6 17.43 7.30 13.32
C HIS A 6 17.39 8.81 13.13
N ALA A 7 18.58 9.40 13.00
CA ALA A 7 18.81 10.82 12.83
C ALA A 7 19.14 11.18 11.37
N ASP A 8 18.49 10.56 10.39
CA ASP A 8 18.63 11.01 9.00
C ASP A 8 18.03 12.43 8.89
N PRO A 9 18.81 13.46 8.49
CA PRO A 9 18.34 14.83 8.37
C PRO A 9 17.17 14.99 7.42
N ALA A 10 16.94 14.01 6.53
CA ALA A 10 15.75 13.98 5.71
C ALA A 10 14.48 14.01 6.56
N PHE A 11 14.52 13.55 7.82
CA PHE A 11 13.40 13.63 8.75
C PHE A 11 13.29 14.97 9.48
N ALA A 12 14.29 15.85 9.45
CA ALA A 12 14.27 17.12 10.19
C ALA A 12 12.99 17.96 9.95
N PRO A 13 12.42 18.04 8.74
CA PRO A 13 11.18 18.79 8.50
C PRO A 13 9.92 18.20 9.15
N VAL A 14 9.97 16.93 9.58
CA VAL A 14 8.81 16.19 10.12
C VAL A 14 9.02 15.72 11.54
N ALA A 15 10.25 15.50 11.97
CA ALA A 15 10.56 14.95 13.27
C ALA A 15 10.19 15.89 14.41
N GLY A 16 10.29 17.22 14.25
CA GLY A 16 10.03 18.14 15.37
C GLY A 16 10.74 17.70 16.66
N ALA A 17 10.06 17.81 17.81
CA ALA A 17 10.52 17.23 19.09
C ALA A 17 10.22 15.72 19.23
N ASP A 18 9.51 15.12 18.27
CA ASP A 18 9.01 13.75 18.34
C ASP A 18 10.01 12.75 17.76
N ARG A 19 10.37 11.76 18.56
CA ARG A 19 11.20 10.64 18.09
C ARG A 19 10.45 9.81 17.06
N LEU A 20 11.06 9.55 15.91
CA LEU A 20 10.56 8.59 14.92
C LEU A 20 11.01 7.17 15.29
N VAL A 21 10.05 6.25 15.32
CA VAL A 21 10.26 4.83 15.62
C VAL A 21 10.07 4.01 14.34
N PRO A 22 11.04 3.18 13.92
CA PRO A 22 10.88 2.32 12.75
C PRO A 22 9.77 1.29 13.01
N ILE A 23 8.83 1.16 12.09
CA ILE A 23 7.70 0.22 12.18
C ILE A 23 7.63 -0.77 11.02
N GLY A 24 8.48 -0.61 10.01
CA GLY A 24 8.57 -1.55 8.90
C GLY A 24 9.24 -0.94 7.67
N GLY A 25 9.16 -1.67 6.57
CA GLY A 25 9.72 -1.23 5.30
C GLY A 25 9.51 -2.27 4.21
N GLY A 26 9.66 -1.82 2.98
CA GLY A 26 9.72 -2.66 1.79
C GLY A 26 11.01 -2.42 1.03
N LYS A 27 11.15 -3.07 -0.12
CA LYS A 27 12.34 -2.94 -0.97
C LYS A 27 12.69 -1.49 -1.36
N GLN A 28 11.70 -0.60 -1.37
CA GLN A 28 11.83 0.76 -1.89
C GLN A 28 11.65 1.83 -0.82
N SER A 29 11.32 1.46 0.43
CA SER A 29 11.08 2.44 1.48
C SER A 29 11.21 1.87 2.88
N VAL A 30 11.62 2.71 3.82
CA VAL A 30 11.47 2.47 5.25
C VAL A 30 10.29 3.29 5.77
N VAL A 31 9.55 2.73 6.72
CA VAL A 31 8.39 3.34 7.34
C VAL A 31 8.66 3.57 8.82
N TYR A 32 8.46 4.81 9.24
CA TYR A 32 8.59 5.26 10.61
C TYR A 32 7.23 5.73 11.13
N ARG A 33 7.03 5.65 12.44
CA ARG A 33 5.90 6.22 13.16
C ARG A 33 6.42 7.25 14.14
N SER A 34 5.71 8.37 14.26
CA SER A 34 5.89 9.33 15.36
C SER A 34 5.72 8.66 16.74
N ALA A 35 6.45 9.14 17.74
CA ALA A 35 6.38 8.62 19.11
C ALA A 35 4.98 8.76 19.71
N ASP A 36 4.35 9.92 19.48
CA ASP A 36 2.97 10.24 19.89
C ASP A 36 1.89 9.53 19.05
N ARG A 37 2.29 8.75 18.04
CA ARG A 37 1.40 7.96 17.18
C ARG A 37 0.40 8.79 16.39
N ARG A 38 0.71 10.05 16.02
CA ARG A 38 -0.17 10.85 15.15
C ARG A 38 -0.01 10.55 13.67
N TYR A 39 1.21 10.29 13.22
CA TYR A 39 1.53 10.10 11.80
C TYR A 39 2.62 9.04 11.56
N VAL A 40 2.65 8.55 10.32
CA VAL A 40 3.73 7.75 9.75
C VAL A 40 4.47 8.52 8.67
N VAL A 41 5.76 8.26 8.55
CA VAL A 41 6.64 8.82 7.51
C VAL A 41 7.25 7.67 6.73
N LYS A 42 7.06 7.66 5.42
CA LYS A 42 7.71 6.72 4.51
C LYS A 42 8.82 7.43 3.77
N LEU A 43 10.05 6.95 3.94
CA LEU A 43 11.22 7.43 3.21
C LEU A 43 11.51 6.50 2.05
N LYS A 44 11.52 7.02 0.81
CA LYS A 44 11.92 6.26 -0.37
C LYS A 44 13.45 6.19 -0.48
N HIS A 45 13.99 4.99 -0.74
CA HIS A 45 15.44 4.76 -0.85
C HIS A 45 16.11 5.47 -2.02
N ASP A 46 15.36 5.86 -3.05
CA ASP A 46 15.91 6.51 -4.24
C ASP A 46 15.76 8.03 -4.14
N GLY A 47 16.82 8.70 -3.68
CA GLY A 47 16.94 10.16 -3.72
C GLY A 47 17.21 10.65 -5.13
N VAL A 48 16.85 11.91 -5.41
CA VAL A 48 17.10 12.55 -6.71
C VAL A 48 18.16 13.65 -6.57
N PRO A 49 18.91 13.97 -7.65
CA PRO A 49 20.04 14.89 -7.55
C PRO A 49 19.63 16.33 -7.20
N THR A 50 18.44 16.77 -7.61
CA THR A 50 18.01 18.16 -7.46
C THR A 50 16.70 18.30 -6.69
N VAL A 51 16.54 19.40 -5.97
CA VAL A 51 15.29 19.77 -5.29
C VAL A 51 14.15 19.90 -6.29
N GLY A 52 14.38 20.51 -7.46
CA GLY A 52 13.39 20.63 -8.51
C GLY A 52 12.85 19.27 -8.99
N ALA A 53 13.74 18.29 -9.18
CA ALA A 53 13.33 16.93 -9.51
C ALA A 53 12.55 16.27 -8.37
N ALA A 54 12.92 16.52 -7.11
CA ALA A 54 12.20 16.00 -5.95
C ALA A 54 10.80 16.61 -5.82
N MET A 55 10.67 17.91 -6.06
CA MET A 55 9.38 18.60 -6.07
C MET A 55 8.48 18.10 -7.21
N ALA A 56 9.01 17.92 -8.42
CA ALA A 56 8.27 17.34 -9.53
C ALA A 56 7.78 15.92 -9.19
N ARG A 57 8.64 15.10 -8.59
CA ARG A 57 8.28 13.77 -8.11
C ARG A 57 7.21 13.80 -7.01
N ALA A 58 7.35 14.68 -6.02
CA ALA A 58 6.39 14.85 -4.93
C ALA A 58 5.00 15.27 -5.46
N ARG A 59 4.96 16.20 -6.42
CA ARG A 59 3.71 16.60 -7.09
C ARG A 59 3.08 15.44 -7.87
N ALA A 60 3.87 14.68 -8.62
CA ALA A 60 3.38 13.50 -9.34
C ALA A 60 2.84 12.43 -8.39
N MET A 61 3.51 12.18 -7.27
CA MET A 61 3.04 11.25 -6.23
C MET A 61 1.75 11.75 -5.57
N GLY A 62 1.68 13.06 -5.27
CA GLY A 62 0.47 13.71 -4.75
C GLY A 62 -0.74 13.53 -5.67
N ALA A 63 -0.58 13.84 -6.97
CA ALA A 63 -1.64 13.69 -7.95
C ALA A 63 -2.16 12.25 -8.07
N ILE A 64 -1.27 11.25 -8.00
CA ILE A 64 -1.67 9.84 -7.98
C ILE A 64 -2.40 9.48 -6.69
N ALA A 65 -1.90 9.92 -5.53
CA ALA A 65 -2.53 9.65 -4.24
C ALA A 65 -3.94 10.26 -4.17
N GLU A 66 -4.12 11.47 -4.68
CA GLU A 66 -5.41 12.14 -4.80
C GLU A 66 -6.35 11.38 -5.74
N GLU A 67 -5.88 10.95 -6.92
CA GLU A 67 -6.71 10.18 -7.85
C GLU A 67 -7.16 8.85 -7.23
N PHE A 68 -6.27 8.17 -6.52
CA PHE A 68 -6.58 6.92 -5.83
C PHE A 68 -7.53 7.15 -4.66
N ALA A 69 -7.33 8.20 -3.87
CA ALA A 69 -8.24 8.58 -2.79
C ALA A 69 -9.63 8.93 -3.32
N ALA A 70 -9.72 9.68 -4.42
CA ALA A 70 -10.99 10.00 -5.08
C ALA A 70 -11.68 8.75 -5.65
N CYS A 71 -10.90 7.84 -6.25
CA CYS A 71 -11.41 6.56 -6.76
C CYS A 71 -12.01 5.70 -5.65
N LEU A 72 -11.32 5.57 -4.52
CA LEU A 72 -11.72 4.69 -3.42
C LEU A 72 -12.75 5.34 -2.49
N GLY A 73 -12.76 6.66 -2.39
CA GLY A 73 -13.60 7.45 -1.50
C GLY A 73 -13.03 7.55 -0.07
N PRO A 74 -13.51 8.54 0.71
CA PRO A 74 -12.92 8.91 2.01
C PRO A 74 -13.04 7.82 3.09
N ALA A 75 -13.94 6.85 2.93
CA ALA A 75 -14.07 5.73 3.85
C ALA A 75 -12.95 4.67 3.70
N HIS A 76 -12.24 4.68 2.57
CA HIS A 76 -11.26 3.66 2.19
C HIS A 76 -9.88 4.23 1.85
N SER A 77 -9.69 5.52 2.13
CA SER A 77 -8.45 6.24 1.88
C SER A 77 -7.98 6.97 3.14
N VAL A 78 -6.68 7.22 3.18
CA VAL A 78 -5.99 7.93 4.23
C VAL A 78 -5.33 9.16 3.59
N PRO A 79 -5.50 10.36 4.17
CA PRO A 79 -4.81 11.56 3.70
C PRO A 79 -3.31 11.32 3.55
N THR A 80 -2.74 11.82 2.45
CA THR A 80 -1.34 11.58 2.11
C THR A 80 -0.70 12.89 1.66
N TRP A 81 0.38 13.27 2.32
CA TRP A 81 1.17 14.46 2.00
C TRP A 81 2.58 14.07 1.58
N HIS A 82 3.22 14.94 0.80
CA HIS A 82 4.58 14.74 0.31
C HIS A 82 5.45 15.93 0.69
N VAL A 83 6.58 15.66 1.34
CA VAL A 83 7.54 16.69 1.76
C VAL A 83 8.88 16.40 1.10
N VAL A 84 9.53 17.45 0.61
CA VAL A 84 10.90 17.36 0.08
C VAL A 84 11.87 17.75 1.18
N ALA A 85 12.86 16.88 1.43
CA ALA A 85 13.92 17.10 2.40
C ALA A 85 15.28 16.79 1.79
N ARG A 86 16.37 17.13 2.47
CA ARG A 86 17.73 16.72 2.08
C ARG A 86 18.25 15.70 3.09
N ASP A 87 18.93 14.67 2.59
CA ASP A 87 19.64 13.70 3.44
C ASP A 87 21.06 14.20 3.78
N ASP A 88 21.79 13.42 4.59
CA ASP A 88 23.20 13.68 4.97
C ASP A 88 24.14 13.81 3.76
N ALA A 89 23.80 13.18 2.64
CA ALA A 89 24.57 13.26 1.39
C ALA A 89 24.16 14.47 0.52
N GLY A 90 23.33 15.37 1.04
CA GLY A 90 22.83 16.56 0.35
C GLY A 90 21.80 16.27 -0.76
N ARG A 91 21.40 15.00 -0.95
CA ARG A 91 20.46 14.57 -1.99
C ARG A 91 19.04 14.91 -1.57
N ALA A 92 18.24 15.34 -2.54
CA ALA A 92 16.83 15.60 -2.29
C ALA A 92 16.05 14.29 -2.20
N ARG A 93 15.26 14.15 -1.12
CA ARG A 93 14.40 13.02 -0.81
C ARG A 93 12.95 13.47 -0.80
N VAL A 94 12.05 12.58 -1.22
CA VAL A 94 10.60 12.76 -1.03
C VAL A 94 10.17 11.86 0.11
N LEU A 95 9.58 12.47 1.13
CA LEU A 95 8.92 11.80 2.24
C LEU A 95 7.43 11.74 1.96
N THR A 96 6.79 10.61 2.25
CA THR A 96 5.33 10.48 2.26
C THR A 96 4.86 10.46 3.70
N ILE A 97 3.94 11.34 4.06
CA ILE A 97 3.38 11.49 5.41
C ILE A 97 1.91 11.10 5.37
N GLN A 98 1.48 10.27 6.31
CA GLN A 98 0.08 9.85 6.44
C GLN A 98 -0.30 9.83 7.92
N PRO A 99 -1.58 10.04 8.30
CA PRO A 99 -2.05 9.75 9.64
C PRO A 99 -1.73 8.31 10.03
N PHE A 100 -1.28 8.11 11.27
CA PHE A 100 -1.12 6.78 11.82
C PHE A 100 -2.49 6.25 12.21
N VAL A 101 -2.91 5.16 11.56
CA VAL A 101 -4.20 4.53 11.84
C VAL A 101 -4.04 3.59 13.03
N ALA A 102 -4.19 4.13 14.24
CA ALA A 102 -4.03 3.38 15.48
C ALA A 102 -4.99 2.17 15.54
N GLY A 103 -4.50 1.05 16.06
CA GLY A 103 -5.25 -0.21 16.15
C GLY A 103 -5.43 -0.96 14.82
N ALA A 104 -5.21 -0.31 13.68
CA ALA A 104 -5.42 -0.95 12.39
C ALA A 104 -4.41 -2.05 12.09
N ARG A 105 -4.91 -3.17 11.57
CA ARG A 105 -4.12 -4.36 11.24
C ARG A 105 -4.15 -4.61 9.73
N PRO A 106 -3.03 -4.99 9.10
CA PRO A 106 -3.06 -5.41 7.70
C PRO A 106 -3.97 -6.64 7.56
N LEU A 107 -4.74 -6.73 6.48
CA LEU A 107 -5.65 -7.86 6.27
C LEU A 107 -4.93 -9.21 6.29
N SER A 108 -3.67 -9.26 5.85
CA SER A 108 -2.81 -10.45 5.97
C SER A 108 -2.55 -10.93 7.40
N ALA A 109 -2.76 -10.08 8.42
CA ALA A 109 -2.65 -10.41 9.83
C ALA A 109 -4.01 -10.57 10.53
N VAL A 110 -5.13 -10.42 9.80
CA VAL A 110 -6.47 -10.61 10.34
C VAL A 110 -6.88 -12.06 10.14
N ASP A 111 -7.22 -12.76 11.23
CA ASP A 111 -7.93 -14.03 11.12
C ASP A 111 -9.38 -13.76 10.73
N TYR A 112 -9.64 -13.86 9.43
CA TYR A 112 -10.98 -13.65 8.89
C TYR A 112 -12.01 -14.69 9.38
N GLY A 113 -11.56 -15.89 9.76
CA GLY A 113 -12.44 -16.93 10.31
C GLY A 113 -12.93 -16.59 11.71
N ALA A 114 -12.09 -15.93 12.50
CA ALA A 114 -12.41 -15.50 13.87
C ALA A 114 -13.36 -14.29 13.95
N LEU A 115 -13.52 -13.54 12.86
CA LEU A 115 -14.49 -12.42 12.80
C LEU A 115 -15.93 -12.94 12.91
N SER A 116 -16.83 -12.21 13.56
CA SER A 116 -18.26 -12.53 13.60
C SER A 116 -18.91 -12.48 12.21
N GLY A 117 -20.09 -13.10 12.06
CA GLY A 117 -20.86 -13.07 10.81
C GLY A 117 -21.07 -11.65 10.25
N PRO A 118 -21.59 -10.70 11.07
CA PRO A 118 -21.76 -9.30 10.64
C PRO A 118 -20.46 -8.61 10.25
N GLU A 119 -19.37 -8.82 10.99
CA GLU A 119 -18.06 -8.24 10.67
C GLU A 119 -17.51 -8.77 9.34
N ARG A 120 -17.59 -10.09 9.12
CA ARG A 120 -17.20 -10.71 7.84
C ARG A 120 -18.01 -10.13 6.69
N ALA A 121 -19.33 -10.01 6.84
CA ALA A 121 -20.20 -9.44 5.82
C ALA A 121 -19.83 -7.99 5.49
N ARG A 122 -19.52 -7.19 6.52
CA ARG A 122 -19.08 -5.79 6.40
C ARG A 122 -17.73 -5.67 5.69
N VAL A 123 -16.73 -6.46 6.09
CA VAL A 123 -15.40 -6.47 5.45
C VAL A 123 -15.53 -6.90 3.98
N ALA A 124 -16.29 -7.96 3.69
CA ALA A 124 -16.54 -8.40 2.32
C ALA A 124 -17.24 -7.33 1.46
N ALA A 125 -18.18 -6.56 2.04
CA ALA A 125 -18.84 -5.45 1.36
C ALA A 125 -17.86 -4.37 0.93
N GLN A 126 -17.00 -3.95 1.86
CA GLN A 126 -15.99 -2.92 1.61
C GLN A 126 -14.99 -3.38 0.56
N LEU A 127 -14.48 -4.61 0.66
CA LEU A 127 -13.55 -5.19 -0.30
C LEU A 127 -14.13 -5.28 -1.71
N ASP A 128 -15.39 -5.68 -1.85
CA ASP A 128 -16.06 -5.69 -3.15
C ASP A 128 -16.25 -4.27 -3.72
N GLY A 129 -16.62 -3.30 -2.87
CA GLY A 129 -16.71 -1.89 -3.25
C GLY A 129 -15.37 -1.32 -3.74
N ILE A 130 -14.31 -1.55 -2.98
CA ILE A 130 -12.92 -1.17 -3.31
C ILE A 130 -12.49 -1.82 -4.63
N ALA A 131 -12.69 -3.13 -4.78
CA ALA A 131 -12.32 -3.87 -5.98
C ALA A 131 -13.04 -3.35 -7.23
N ARG A 132 -14.35 -3.09 -7.15
CA ARG A 132 -15.11 -2.48 -8.27
C ARG A 132 -14.56 -1.12 -8.66
N ARG A 133 -14.30 -0.25 -7.68
CA ARG A 133 -13.79 1.11 -7.91
C ARG A 133 -12.41 1.07 -8.57
N ALA A 134 -11.48 0.29 -8.04
CA ALA A 134 -10.15 0.10 -8.60
C ALA A 134 -10.19 -0.46 -10.04
N ARG A 135 -11.05 -1.47 -10.30
CA ARG A 135 -11.21 -2.04 -11.65
C ARG A 135 -11.77 -1.02 -12.65
N ARG A 136 -12.69 -0.14 -12.22
CA ARG A 136 -13.19 0.95 -13.08
C ARG A 136 -12.10 1.97 -13.39
N LEU A 137 -11.29 2.35 -12.40
CA LEU A 137 -10.16 3.27 -12.62
C LEU A 137 -9.15 2.68 -13.62
N TYR A 138 -8.83 1.39 -13.50
CA TYR A 138 -7.97 0.72 -14.47
C TYR A 138 -8.52 0.80 -15.89
N ARG A 139 -9.83 0.56 -16.09
CA ARG A 139 -10.45 0.69 -17.41
C ARG A 139 -10.36 2.11 -17.97
N ALA A 140 -10.47 3.13 -17.12
CA ALA A 140 -10.45 4.52 -17.53
C ALA A 140 -9.03 5.08 -17.77
N ARG A 141 -8.06 4.71 -16.94
CA ARG A 141 -6.72 5.35 -16.91
C ARG A 141 -5.57 4.40 -17.27
N GLY A 142 -5.80 3.09 -17.25
CA GLY A 142 -4.75 2.07 -17.48
C GLY A 142 -3.86 1.80 -16.26
N HIS A 143 -4.22 2.35 -15.09
CA HIS A 143 -3.59 2.08 -13.79
C HIS A 143 -4.64 2.10 -12.68
N MET A 144 -4.29 1.57 -11.51
CA MET A 144 -5.17 1.51 -10.33
C MET A 144 -4.33 1.33 -9.06
N PRO A 145 -4.93 1.49 -7.86
CA PRO A 145 -4.22 1.23 -6.60
C PRO A 145 -3.76 -0.23 -6.49
N ASP A 146 -2.56 -0.47 -5.94
CA ASP A 146 -2.10 -1.84 -5.66
C ASP A 146 -2.71 -2.34 -4.34
N LEU A 147 -3.81 -3.08 -4.47
CA LEU A 147 -4.64 -3.51 -3.34
C LEU A 147 -4.10 -4.72 -2.58
N HIS A 148 -3.15 -5.48 -3.12
CA HIS A 148 -2.67 -6.71 -2.48
C HIS A 148 -1.40 -6.47 -1.66
N GLY A 149 -0.47 -5.64 -2.18
CA GLY A 149 0.85 -5.47 -1.58
C GLY A 149 1.68 -6.76 -1.55
N PHE A 150 2.95 -6.63 -1.19
CA PHE A 150 3.85 -7.76 -0.93
C PHE A 150 4.76 -7.42 0.26
N SER A 151 4.64 -8.14 1.37
CA SER A 151 5.74 -8.21 2.33
C SER A 151 6.78 -9.18 1.80
N THR A 152 8.01 -8.72 1.59
CA THR A 152 9.09 -9.56 1.07
C THR A 152 10.24 -9.56 2.05
N ALA A 153 10.11 -10.41 3.07
CA ALA A 153 11.25 -10.83 3.88
C ALA A 153 12.26 -11.67 3.07
N ASP A 154 11.88 -12.21 1.90
CA ASP A 154 12.73 -13.15 1.15
C ASP A 154 13.08 -12.68 -0.27
N ALA A 155 14.38 -12.47 -0.51
CA ALA A 155 14.94 -12.15 -1.81
C ALA A 155 14.87 -13.34 -2.79
N ALA A 156 14.91 -14.58 -2.29
CA ALA A 156 14.85 -15.79 -3.11
C ALA A 156 13.46 -16.01 -3.72
N ALA A 157 12.39 -15.73 -2.97
CA ALA A 157 11.02 -15.74 -3.48
C ALA A 157 10.83 -14.77 -4.67
N ARG A 158 11.51 -13.61 -4.65
CA ARG A 158 11.48 -12.60 -5.72
C ARG A 158 12.25 -13.04 -6.97
N ALA A 159 13.40 -13.69 -6.80
CA ALA A 159 14.19 -14.24 -7.92
C ALA A 159 13.40 -15.34 -8.66
N ARG A 160 12.66 -16.18 -7.94
CA ARG A 160 11.82 -17.24 -8.53
C ARG A 160 10.64 -16.70 -9.36
N LEU A 161 10.20 -15.46 -9.12
CA LEU A 161 9.13 -14.80 -9.87
C LEU A 161 9.59 -14.09 -11.16
N ARG A 162 10.90 -13.90 -11.35
CA ARG A 162 11.48 -13.29 -12.57
C ARG A 162 11.60 -14.26 -13.76
N LEU A 163 11.35 -15.56 -13.56
CA LEU A 163 11.32 -16.56 -14.62
C LEU A 163 10.00 -16.49 -15.40
N LEU A 164 9.93 -15.47 -16.26
CA LEU A 164 8.77 -15.00 -17.01
C LEU A 164 8.25 -15.93 -18.14
N TYR A 165 8.61 -17.21 -18.17
CA TYR A 165 8.27 -18.11 -19.31
C TYR A 165 7.68 -19.49 -18.95
N ARG A 166 7.19 -19.72 -17.73
CA ARG A 166 6.55 -21.01 -17.33
C ARG A 166 5.13 -20.83 -16.76
N LEU A 167 4.27 -20.16 -17.54
CA LEU A 167 3.25 -19.25 -17.00
C LEU A 167 1.85 -19.80 -16.60
N PRO A 168 1.21 -20.88 -17.09
CA PRO A 168 -0.20 -21.07 -16.73
C PRO A 168 -0.42 -21.54 -15.27
N ARG A 169 0.25 -22.63 -14.87
CA ARG A 169 0.03 -23.30 -13.57
C ARG A 169 0.65 -22.60 -12.36
N ARG A 170 1.69 -21.76 -12.56
CA ARG A 170 2.31 -20.99 -11.46
C ARG A 170 1.68 -19.62 -11.28
N LEU A 171 1.26 -18.98 -12.38
CA LEU A 171 0.46 -17.76 -12.29
C LEU A 171 -0.87 -18.06 -11.62
N SER A 172 -1.51 -19.21 -11.90
CA SER A 172 -2.72 -19.63 -11.19
C SER A 172 -2.48 -19.84 -9.69
N ARG A 173 -1.41 -20.52 -9.25
CA ARG A 173 -1.09 -20.64 -7.80
C ARG A 173 -0.78 -19.31 -7.14
N PHE A 174 -0.11 -18.40 -7.84
CA PHE A 174 0.19 -17.04 -7.36
C PHE A 174 -1.08 -16.19 -7.24
N VAL A 175 -1.94 -16.23 -8.25
CA VAL A 175 -3.29 -15.61 -8.30
C VAL A 175 -4.25 -16.29 -7.31
N MET A 176 -4.03 -17.56 -6.96
CA MET A 176 -4.84 -18.28 -5.98
C MET A 176 -4.42 -18.04 -4.53
N ARG A 177 -3.14 -17.72 -4.27
CA ARG A 177 -2.65 -17.42 -2.92
C ARG A 177 -2.74 -15.95 -2.54
N GLN A 178 -2.81 -15.04 -3.51
CA GLN A 178 -3.04 -13.62 -3.25
C GLN A 178 -4.54 -13.35 -3.26
N SER A 179 -5.14 -13.24 -2.09
CA SER A 179 -6.50 -12.72 -1.94
C SER A 179 -6.46 -11.32 -1.36
N LEU A 180 -7.44 -10.47 -1.69
CA LEU A 180 -7.65 -9.20 -0.98
C LEU A 180 -7.73 -9.38 0.55
N LEU A 181 -8.25 -10.53 1.01
CA LEU A 181 -8.27 -10.88 2.44
C LEU A 181 -6.88 -11.08 3.04
N HIS A 182 -5.84 -11.22 2.24
CA HIS A 182 -4.45 -11.36 2.67
C HIS A 182 -3.60 -10.16 2.22
N SER A 183 -4.23 -9.00 2.08
CA SER A 183 -3.54 -7.79 1.65
C SER A 183 -2.63 -7.22 2.74
N HIS A 184 -1.45 -6.73 2.34
CA HIS A 184 -0.58 -5.93 3.18
C HIS A 184 -0.80 -4.42 3.02
N ASN A 185 -1.44 -3.99 1.93
CA ASN A 185 -1.67 -2.58 1.62
C ASN A 185 -3.05 -2.10 2.11
N LEU A 186 -3.95 -3.03 2.44
CA LEU A 186 -5.24 -2.75 3.05
C LEU A 186 -5.17 -3.08 4.53
N LEU A 187 -5.55 -2.10 5.36
CA LEU A 187 -5.67 -2.26 6.79
C LEU A 187 -7.15 -2.34 7.19
N LEU A 188 -7.47 -3.17 8.17
CA LEU A 188 -8.74 -3.17 8.88
C LEU A 188 -8.58 -2.36 10.16
N THR A 189 -9.35 -1.29 10.33
CA THR A 189 -9.42 -0.54 11.59
C THR A 189 -10.19 -1.34 12.63
N ASP A 190 -9.95 -1.04 13.91
CA ASP A 190 -10.70 -1.66 15.00
C ASP A 190 -12.16 -1.17 15.04
N PRO A 191 -13.02 -1.83 15.84
CA PRO A 191 -14.37 -1.35 16.13
C PRO A 191 -14.38 0.07 16.75
N PRO A 192 -15.45 0.85 16.54
CA PRO A 192 -16.71 0.47 15.89
C PRO A 192 -16.72 0.64 14.36
N GLU A 193 -15.76 1.36 13.77
CA GLU A 193 -15.83 1.71 12.36
C GLU A 193 -15.45 0.56 11.44
N CYS A 194 -14.62 -0.39 11.88
CA CYS A 194 -14.21 -1.60 11.12
C CYS A 194 -13.96 -1.32 9.64
N ARG A 195 -13.24 -0.24 9.33
CA ARG A 195 -13.02 0.24 7.95
C ARG A 195 -11.87 -0.50 7.32
N VAL A 196 -12.01 -0.82 6.04
CA VAL A 196 -10.90 -1.27 5.21
C VAL A 196 -10.33 -0.05 4.49
N VAL A 197 -9.07 0.30 4.80
CA VAL A 197 -8.40 1.50 4.26
C VAL A 197 -7.12 1.13 3.52
N LEU A 198 -6.87 1.79 2.39
CA LEU A 198 -5.61 1.69 1.65
C LEU A 198 -4.55 2.59 2.29
N VAL A 199 -3.33 2.08 2.46
CA VAL A 199 -2.21 2.87 2.99
C VAL A 199 -1.07 3.09 2.00
N ASP A 200 -1.04 2.39 0.86
CA ASP A 200 0.00 2.54 -0.16
C ASP A 200 -0.58 3.05 -1.49
N TYR A 201 -0.13 4.24 -1.89
CA TYR A 201 -0.63 4.96 -3.07
C TYR A 201 0.34 4.97 -4.24
N ASP A 202 1.48 4.30 -4.12
CA ASP A 202 2.52 4.40 -5.13
C ASP A 202 2.16 3.66 -6.42
N LEU A 203 2.48 4.29 -7.56
CA LEU A 203 2.54 3.55 -8.81
C LEU A 203 3.70 2.57 -8.78
N VAL A 204 3.48 1.42 -9.41
CA VAL A 204 4.56 0.46 -9.63
C VAL A 204 5.64 1.08 -10.52
N GLY A 205 6.86 1.23 -9.96
CA GLY A 205 8.05 1.74 -10.62
C GLY A 205 8.61 0.77 -11.68
N ARG A 206 7.92 0.64 -12.81
CA ARG A 206 8.31 -0.18 -13.97
C ARG A 206 8.15 0.63 -15.26
N ALA A 207 8.87 0.21 -16.30
CA ALA A 207 8.66 0.71 -17.66
C ALA A 207 7.17 0.60 -18.07
N ARG A 208 6.70 1.52 -18.94
CA ARG A 208 5.28 1.71 -19.23
C ARG A 208 4.55 0.42 -19.63
N LEU A 209 5.14 -0.39 -20.52
CA LEU A 209 4.57 -1.66 -20.96
C LEU A 209 4.49 -2.68 -19.81
N ALA A 210 5.57 -2.85 -19.06
CA ALA A 210 5.62 -3.74 -17.90
C ALA A 210 4.64 -3.32 -16.80
N ARG A 211 4.43 -2.01 -16.61
CA ARG A 211 3.44 -1.45 -15.69
C ARG A 211 2.01 -1.73 -16.14
N ARG A 212 1.70 -1.57 -17.43
CA ARG A 212 0.40 -1.95 -18.00
C ARG A 212 0.11 -3.44 -17.84
N ALA A 213 1.06 -4.29 -18.19
CA ALA A 213 0.93 -5.74 -18.00
C ALA A 213 0.71 -6.12 -16.53
N PHE A 214 1.43 -5.45 -15.60
CA PHE A 214 1.22 -5.63 -14.16
C PHE A 214 -0.21 -5.28 -13.74
N TYR A 215 -0.72 -4.10 -14.13
CA TYR A 215 -2.07 -3.70 -13.77
C TYR A 215 -3.15 -4.56 -14.45
N ALA A 216 -2.93 -5.04 -15.67
CA ALA A 216 -3.82 -5.99 -16.32
C ALA A 216 -3.94 -7.30 -15.52
N ALA A 217 -2.81 -7.85 -15.05
CA ALA A 217 -2.79 -9.04 -14.22
C ALA A 217 -3.52 -8.81 -12.88
N ARG A 218 -3.27 -7.67 -12.22
CA ARG A 218 -3.98 -7.29 -11.00
C ARG A 218 -5.49 -7.11 -11.25
N TRP A 219 -5.90 -6.57 -12.38
CA TRP A 219 -7.30 -6.36 -12.72
C TRP A 219 -8.06 -7.69 -12.86
N LEU A 220 -7.44 -8.68 -13.50
CA LEU A 220 -7.97 -10.05 -13.59
C LEU A 220 -8.08 -10.69 -12.21
N LEU A 221 -7.02 -10.54 -11.38
CA LEU A 221 -7.00 -11.07 -10.01
C LEU A 221 -8.13 -10.49 -9.15
N LEU A 222 -8.39 -9.17 -9.25
CA LEU A 222 -9.51 -8.55 -8.56
C LEU A 222 -10.86 -9.12 -9.01
N GLY A 223 -11.03 -9.47 -10.28
CA GLY A 223 -12.24 -10.16 -10.75
C GLY A 223 -12.43 -11.53 -10.09
N VAL A 224 -11.35 -12.30 -9.92
CA VAL A 224 -11.38 -13.59 -9.21
C VAL A 224 -11.71 -13.38 -7.73
N ASP A 225 -11.10 -12.38 -7.07
CA ASP A 225 -11.38 -12.07 -5.67
C ASP A 225 -12.85 -11.67 -5.45
N GLN A 226 -13.45 -10.91 -6.36
CA GLN A 226 -14.87 -10.58 -6.28
C GLN A 226 -15.77 -11.82 -6.35
N LEU A 227 -15.46 -12.78 -7.23
CA LEU A 227 -16.19 -14.04 -7.29
C LEU A 227 -16.06 -14.84 -5.98
N ARG A 228 -14.87 -14.85 -5.36
CA ARG A 228 -14.64 -15.51 -4.06
C ARG A 228 -15.41 -14.83 -2.94
N LEU A 229 -15.41 -13.50 -2.88
CA LEU A 229 -16.16 -12.73 -1.89
C LEU A 229 -17.68 -12.96 -2.06
N ALA A 230 -18.17 -12.99 -3.29
CA ALA A 230 -19.58 -13.27 -3.57
C ALA A 230 -20.00 -14.68 -3.11
N ARG A 231 -19.15 -15.71 -3.33
CA ARG A 231 -19.41 -17.07 -2.83
C ARG A 231 -19.43 -17.13 -1.30
N ARG A 232 -18.47 -16.49 -0.64
CA ARG A 232 -18.40 -16.45 0.84
C ARG A 232 -19.60 -15.75 1.46
N ARG A 233 -20.13 -14.72 0.82
CA ARG A 233 -21.37 -14.03 1.24
C ARG A 233 -22.64 -14.88 1.11
N ARG A 234 -22.63 -15.91 0.28
CA ARG A 234 -23.76 -16.84 0.11
C ARG A 234 -23.67 -18.06 1.04
N ALA A 235 -22.48 -18.33 1.59
CA ALA A 235 -22.17 -19.52 2.37
C ALA A 235 -22.03 -19.26 3.87
N GLY A 236 -22.19 -18.01 4.31
CA GLY A 236 -22.23 -17.62 5.72
C GLY A 236 -23.42 -16.71 5.97
#